data_AF-A0A532TIR9-F1
#
_entry.id   AF-A0A532TIR9-F1
#
_cell.length_a   1.000
_cell.length_b   1.000
_cell.length_c   1.000
_cell.angle_alpha   90.00
_cell.angle_beta   90.00
_cell.angle_gamma   90.00
#
_symmetry.space_group_name_H-M   'P 1'
#
loop_
_entity.id
_entity.type
_entity.pdbx_description
1 polymer ?
#
loop_
_entity_poly.entity_id
_entity_poly.type
_entity_poly.pdbx_seq_one_letter_code
_entity_poly.pdbx_strand_id
1 'polypeptide(L)'
;MAALNSFAEELVNKGLSNFELQDKRFTLLKKNEILFIANSAKKVREKKVMQEMLFIANKFFDLYSEDILLNWDNDVSVFVNFEREIEDSLEVTIKKFQDAFW
;
A
#
# COMPACT_ATOMS: atom_id res chain seq x y z
N MET A 1 -8.54 21.85 -22.41
CA MET A 1 -7.45 20.89 -22.71
C MET A 1 -6.35 20.87 -21.65
N ALA A 2 -6.16 21.92 -20.84
CA ALA A 2 -5.13 21.94 -19.78
C ALA A 2 -5.29 20.86 -18.69
N ALA A 3 -6.53 20.55 -18.26
CA ALA A 3 -6.77 19.55 -17.22
C ALA A 3 -6.41 18.11 -17.64
N LEU A 4 -6.68 17.76 -18.91
CA LEU A 4 -6.31 16.45 -19.45
C LEU A 4 -4.79 16.32 -19.60
N ASN A 5 -4.13 17.37 -20.08
CA ASN A 5 -2.68 17.38 -20.22
C ASN A 5 -1.99 17.34 -18.85
N SER A 6 -2.50 18.08 -17.86
CA SER A 6 -1.98 18.03 -16.48
C SER A 6 -2.18 16.66 -15.83
N PHE A 7 -3.31 16.00 -16.10
CA PHE A 7 -3.57 14.62 -15.65
C PHE A 7 -2.62 13.62 -16.33
N ALA A 8 -2.40 13.75 -17.65
CA ALA A 8 -1.46 12.92 -18.39
C ALA A 8 -0.01 13.14 -17.93
N GLU A 9 0.40 14.38 -17.65
CA GLU A 9 1.72 14.69 -17.08
C GLU A 9 1.89 14.12 -15.67
N GLU A 10 0.88 14.18 -14.80
CA GLU A 10 0.96 13.53 -13.49
C GLU A 10 1.06 12.00 -13.61
N LEU A 11 0.29 11.39 -14.52
CA LEU A 11 0.38 9.95 -14.82
C LEU A 11 1.76 9.54 -15.33
N VAL A 12 2.35 10.32 -16.23
CA VAL A 12 3.67 10.04 -16.81
C VAL A 12 4.79 10.26 -15.78
N ASN A 13 4.70 11.32 -14.97
CA ASN A 13 5.77 11.68 -14.04
C ASN A 13 5.72 10.93 -12.71
N LYS A 14 4.52 10.65 -12.17
CA LYS A 14 4.35 10.01 -10.85
C LYS A 14 3.80 8.57 -10.94
N GLY A 15 3.31 8.15 -12.11
CA GLY A 15 2.49 6.95 -12.23
C GLY A 15 1.10 7.17 -11.62
N LEU A 16 0.23 6.16 -11.73
CA LEU A 16 -1.08 6.17 -11.08
C LEU A 16 -0.90 5.86 -9.58
N SER A 17 -0.77 6.87 -8.73
CA SER A 17 -0.60 6.70 -7.27
C SER A 17 -1.93 6.44 -6.54
N ASN A 18 -3.04 6.91 -7.09
CA ASN A 18 -4.37 6.60 -6.59
C ASN A 18 -5.42 6.76 -7.71
N PHE A 19 -6.57 6.10 -7.56
CA PHE A 19 -7.76 6.36 -8.37
C PHE A 19 -9.03 6.11 -7.56
N GLU A 20 -10.15 6.71 -7.96
CA GLU A 20 -11.43 6.51 -7.29
C GLU A 20 -12.41 5.74 -8.17
N LEU A 21 -13.11 4.77 -7.57
CA LEU A 21 -14.20 4.03 -8.21
C LEU A 21 -15.36 3.98 -7.22
N GLN A 22 -16.54 4.47 -7.64
CA GLN A 22 -17.73 4.59 -6.79
C GLN A 22 -17.45 5.33 -5.47
N ASP A 23 -17.60 4.67 -4.32
CA ASP A 23 -17.41 5.19 -2.96
C ASP A 23 -16.03 4.83 -2.36
N LYS A 24 -15.15 4.21 -3.15
CA LYS A 24 -13.81 3.78 -2.75
C LYS A 24 -12.71 4.58 -3.46
N ARG A 25 -11.63 4.81 -2.74
CA ARG A 25 -10.34 5.23 -3.27
C ARG A 25 -9.38 4.06 -3.21
N PHE A 26 -8.68 3.81 -4.30
CA PHE A 26 -7.59 2.86 -4.40
C PHE A 26 -6.27 3.63 -4.36
N THR A 27 -5.36 3.23 -3.49
CA THR A 27 -4.02 3.80 -3.35
C THR A 27 -3.01 2.75 -3.78
N LEU A 28 -2.04 3.17 -4.60
CA LEU A 28 -1.05 2.31 -5.22
C LEU A 28 0.36 2.75 -4.78
N LEU A 29 1.18 1.78 -4.41
CA LEU A 29 2.61 1.97 -4.11
C LEU A 29 3.39 0.91 -4.88
N LYS A 30 4.22 1.37 -5.83
CA LYS A 30 5.21 0.52 -6.47
C LYS A 30 6.53 0.61 -5.70
N LYS A 31 7.07 -0.53 -5.26
CA LYS A 31 8.37 -0.62 -4.59
C LYS A 31 9.04 -1.94 -4.96
N ASN A 32 10.31 -1.88 -5.40
CA ASN A 32 11.11 -3.03 -5.81
C ASN A 32 10.35 -3.99 -6.76
N GLU A 33 9.75 -3.43 -7.82
CA GLU A 33 8.90 -4.16 -8.79
C GLU A 33 7.64 -4.84 -8.25
N ILE A 34 7.34 -4.71 -6.96
CA ILE A 34 6.09 -5.17 -6.35
C ILE A 34 5.09 -4.01 -6.26
N LEU A 35 3.83 -4.31 -6.60
CA LEU A 35 2.72 -3.37 -6.52
C LEU A 35 1.85 -3.67 -5.29
N PHE A 36 1.82 -2.73 -4.36
CA PHE A 36 0.93 -2.74 -3.20
C PHE A 36 -0.30 -1.90 -3.52
N ILE A 37 -1.50 -2.46 -3.28
CA ILE A 37 -2.78 -1.80 -3.55
C ILE A 37 -3.63 -1.86 -2.28
N ALA A 38 -4.10 -0.70 -1.81
CA ALA A 38 -5.07 -0.61 -0.73
C ALA A 38 -6.34 0.08 -1.21
N ASN A 39 -7.49 -0.30 -0.63
CA ASN A 39 -8.73 0.44 -0.79
C ASN A 39 -9.11 1.16 0.51
N SER A 40 -9.77 2.30 0.39
CA SER A 40 -10.27 3.06 1.53
C SER A 40 -11.57 3.78 1.18
N ALA A 41 -12.36 4.14 2.19
CA ALA A 41 -13.46 5.09 1.98
C ALA A 41 -12.87 6.47 1.62
N LYS A 42 -13.58 7.26 0.80
CA LYS A 42 -13.11 8.59 0.35
C LYS A 42 -12.81 9.59 1.47
N LYS A 43 -13.50 9.44 2.61
CA LYS A 43 -13.29 10.26 3.82
C LYS A 43 -11.93 10.02 4.48
N VAL A 44 -11.29 8.89 4.20
CA VAL A 44 -9.95 8.58 4.74
C VAL A 44 -8.92 9.38 3.96
N ARG A 45 -8.02 10.06 4.68
CA ARG A 45 -6.94 10.85 4.07
C ARG A 45 -5.96 9.91 3.36
N GLU A 46 -5.69 10.17 2.09
CA GLU A 46 -4.76 9.38 1.27
C GLU A 46 -3.38 9.25 1.92
N LYS A 47 -2.83 10.35 2.47
CA LYS A 47 -1.53 10.35 3.17
C LYS A 47 -1.47 9.30 4.28
N LYS A 48 -2.58 9.07 5.00
CA LYS A 48 -2.66 8.07 6.05
C LYS A 48 -2.58 6.66 5.47
N VAL A 49 -3.34 6.38 4.41
CA VAL A 49 -3.30 5.10 3.69
C VAL A 49 -1.90 4.80 3.17
N MET A 50 -1.25 5.82 2.57
CA MET A 50 0.11 5.68 2.05
C MET A 50 1.14 5.39 3.16
N GLN A 51 1.00 5.99 4.34
CA GLN A 51 1.87 5.71 5.50
C GLN A 51 1.72 4.27 6.00
N GLU A 52 0.49 3.77 6.11
CA GLU A 52 0.22 2.38 6.51
C GLU A 52 0.74 1.40 5.45
N MET A 53 0.52 1.68 4.17
CA MET A 53 1.07 0.87 3.07
C MET A 53 2.61 0.85 3.04
N LEU A 54 3.26 1.99 3.30
CA LEU A 54 4.73 2.05 3.39
C LEU A 54 5.26 1.17 4.52
N PHE A 55 4.58 1.16 5.67
CA PHE A 55 4.93 0.30 6.79
C PHE A 55 4.79 -1.18 6.44
N ILE A 56 3.65 -1.57 5.87
CA ILE A 56 3.37 -2.95 5.42
C ILE A 56 4.38 -3.38 4.35
N ALA A 57 4.69 -2.51 3.38
CA ALA A 57 5.66 -2.81 2.34
C ALA A 57 7.06 -3.02 2.92
N ASN A 58 7.48 -2.21 3.89
CA ASN A 58 8.77 -2.43 4.56
C ASN A 58 8.79 -3.77 5.29
N LYS A 59 7.74 -4.08 6.05
CA LYS A 59 7.59 -5.38 6.73
C LYS A 59 7.64 -6.56 5.78
N PHE A 60 7.03 -6.43 4.60
CA PHE A 60 7.12 -7.45 3.55
C PHE A 60 8.58 -7.72 3.16
N PHE A 61 9.35 -6.67 2.85
CA PHE A 61 10.76 -6.84 2.46
C PHE A 61 11.68 -7.22 3.62
N ASP A 62 11.32 -6.94 4.87
CA ASP A 62 12.04 -7.42 6.06
C ASP A 62 11.87 -8.94 6.24
N LEU A 63 10.70 -9.49 5.88
CA LEU A 63 10.37 -10.91 6.03
C LEU A 63 10.80 -11.75 4.82
N TYR A 64 10.65 -11.19 3.62
CA TYR A 64 10.96 -11.86 2.37
C TYR A 64 12.19 -11.18 1.75
N SER A 65 13.36 -11.79 1.98
CA SER A 65 14.63 -11.30 1.45
C SER A 65 14.61 -11.22 -0.07
N GLU A 66 15.49 -10.40 -0.63
CA GLU A 66 15.67 -10.27 -2.08
C GLU A 66 15.95 -11.64 -2.74
N ASP A 67 16.69 -12.52 -2.07
CA ASP A 67 16.95 -13.89 -2.55
C ASP A 67 15.68 -14.73 -2.66
N ILE A 68 14.75 -14.62 -1.71
CA ILE A 68 13.46 -15.33 -1.76
C ILE A 68 12.63 -14.80 -2.94
N LEU A 69 12.63 -13.49 -3.15
CA LEU A 69 11.87 -12.85 -4.22
C LEU A 69 12.44 -13.12 -5.61
N LEU A 70 13.77 -13.15 -5.75
CA LEU A 70 14.45 -13.44 -7.02
C LEU A 70 14.33 -14.90 -7.44
N ASN A 71 14.30 -15.82 -6.49
CA ASN A 71 14.18 -17.26 -6.73
C ASN A 71 12.75 -17.77 -6.54
N TRP A 72 11.76 -16.86 -6.48
CA TRP A 72 10.37 -17.23 -6.29
C TRP A 72 9.87 -18.06 -7.48
N ASP A 73 9.38 -19.27 -7.20
CA ASP A 73 8.94 -20.26 -8.18
C ASP A 73 7.45 -20.19 -8.50
N ASN A 74 6.81 -19.07 -8.14
CA ASN A 74 5.35 -18.83 -8.18
C ASN A 74 4.56 -19.57 -7.09
N ASP A 75 5.19 -20.21 -6.12
CA ASP A 75 4.48 -20.74 -4.96
C ASP A 75 4.06 -19.61 -4.01
N VAL A 76 2.76 -19.31 -3.96
CA VAL A 76 2.21 -18.28 -3.05
C VAL A 76 2.19 -18.72 -1.59
N SER A 77 2.38 -20.02 -1.31
CA SER A 77 2.37 -20.55 0.06
C SER A 77 3.48 -19.98 0.92
N VAL A 78 4.57 -19.50 0.30
CA VAL A 78 5.67 -18.81 1.00
C VAL A 78 5.21 -17.53 1.71
N PHE A 79 4.09 -16.93 1.28
CA PHE A 79 3.54 -15.71 1.85
C PHE A 79 2.37 -15.93 2.83
N VAL A 80 2.01 -17.18 3.15
CA VAL A 80 0.76 -17.49 3.89
C VAL A 80 0.70 -16.84 5.27
N ASN A 81 1.85 -16.58 5.89
CA ASN A 81 1.92 -15.97 7.22
C ASN A 81 1.88 -14.44 7.19
N PHE A 82 1.94 -13.82 6.00
CA PHE A 82 1.97 -12.36 5.88
C PHE A 82 0.67 -11.70 6.37
N GLU A 83 -0.46 -12.40 6.31
CA GLU A 83 -1.74 -11.91 6.85
C GLU A 83 -1.63 -11.56 8.35
N ARG A 84 -0.97 -12.40 9.15
CA ARG A 84 -0.77 -12.14 10.59
C ARG A 84 0.07 -10.89 10.84
N GLU A 85 1.08 -10.68 10.01
CA GLU A 85 1.95 -9.50 10.09
C GLU A 85 1.20 -8.21 9.72
N ILE A 86 0.21 -8.31 8.82
CA ILE A 86 -0.72 -7.22 8.51
C ILE A 86 -1.65 -6.96 9.70
N GLU A 87 -2.22 -8.00 10.32
CA GLU A 87 -3.10 -7.86 11.49
C GLU A 87 -2.37 -7.21 12.68
N ASP A 88 -1.19 -7.68 13.05
CA ASP A 88 -0.37 -7.12 14.13
C ASP A 88 -0.01 -5.64 13.86
N SER A 89 0.31 -5.32 12.61
CA SER A 89 0.54 -3.94 12.14
C SER A 89 -0.68 -3.05 12.34
N LEU A 90 -1.87 -3.56 12.02
CA LEU A 90 -3.13 -2.84 12.15
C LEU A 90 -3.52 -2.67 13.62
N GLU A 91 -3.30 -3.66 14.48
CA GLU A 91 -3.58 -3.57 15.92
C GLU A 91 -2.73 -2.49 16.59
N VAL A 92 -1.43 -2.45 16.32
CA VAL A 92 -0.53 -1.39 16.80
C VAL A 92 -1.00 -0.01 16.31
N THR A 93 -1.48 0.06 15.08
CA THR A 93 -2.00 1.29 14.49
C THR A 93 -3.30 1.73 15.17
N ILE A 94 -4.25 0.82 15.38
CA ILE A 94 -5.52 1.07 16.09
C ILE A 94 -5.25 1.51 17.52
N LYS A 95 -4.31 0.86 18.22
CA LYS A 95 -3.93 1.22 19.59
C LYS A 95 -3.33 2.61 19.68
N LYS A 96 -2.40 2.97 18.78
CA LYS A 96 -1.87 4.34 18.66
C LYS A 96 -2.97 5.37 18.36
N PHE A 97 -4.01 5.00 17.61
CA PHE A 97 -5.16 5.87 17.37
C PHE A 97 -6.04 6.04 18.62
N GLN A 98 -6.20 5.02 19.45
CA GLN A 98 -6.93 5.15 20.72
C GLN A 98 -6.16 6.05 21.69
N ASP A 99 -4.86 5.83 21.84
CA ASP A 99 -4.01 6.57 22.79
C ASP A 99 -3.84 8.06 22.42
N ALA A 100 -3.99 8.44 21.15
CA ALA A 100 -3.79 9.82 20.69
C ALA A 100 -5.06 10.68 20.68
N PHE A 101 -6.24 10.07 20.83
CA PHE A 101 -7.53 10.75 20.67
C PHE A 101 -8.50 10.52 21.84
N TRP A 102 -8.13 9.71 22.83
CA TRP A 102 -8.85 9.50 24.10
C TRP A 102 -7.95 9.91 25.28
#